data_AF-A0A9Q1BWK3-F1
#
_entry.id   AF-A0A9Q1BWK3-F1
#
_cell.length_a   1.000
_cell.length_b   1.000
_cell.length_c   1.000
_cell.angle_alpha   90.00
_cell.angle_beta   90.00
_cell.angle_gamma   90.00
#
_symmetry.space_group_name_H-M   'P 1'
#
loop_
_entity.id
_entity.type
_entity.pdbx_description
1 polymer ?
#
loop_
_entity_poly.entity_id
_entity_poly.type
_entity_poly.pdbx_seq_one_letter_code
_entity_poly.pdbx_strand_id
1 'polypeptide(L)'
;MLNRGVFKQIVDRFGQPEVDLFASRLNKQVNRFVSWLPDPEAEAIDAFTLDWGDLNFYAFPPFCLIPRCLQKIINDGGQGIMVVVCGPLLTTGLTLSTIRLISASWRPSTKKQYAVHINKWKKFCHLKGVNDRVSDVNHVLEFLSDLFNKENLSYSSINSARSALASYLILNDKFTIGDHPLISRLLKGIFNLRPPMPRYQETWDVKVVFRYLRTLSPASRLTLKQITLKLSMILALTSAQRVQSYIQRTSNIRGTERYLLISYKKPYKRVTTSTIARWIKEVMKAAGINTNLYKAHSTRAAATSAASSNDLPITHILKQAGWSNEKTFRT
;
A
#
# COMPACT_ATOMS: atom_id res chain seq x y z
N MET A 1 18.13 2.26 13.72
CA MET A 1 19.12 2.92 14.60
C MET A 1 20.34 3.29 13.76
N LEU A 2 20.89 4.48 13.97
CA LEU A 2 22.08 4.94 13.27
C LEU A 2 23.33 4.27 13.86
N ASN A 3 24.34 3.99 13.03
CA ASN A 3 25.61 3.44 13.49
C ASN A 3 26.37 4.49 14.34
N ARG A 4 26.97 4.07 15.47
CA ARG A 4 27.69 4.98 16.38
C ARG A 4 28.86 5.74 15.74
N GLY A 5 29.56 5.12 14.79
CA GLY A 5 30.65 5.78 14.07
C GLY A 5 30.14 6.92 13.17
N VAL A 6 28.97 6.71 12.53
CA VAL A 6 28.30 7.76 11.74
C VAL A 6 27.76 8.86 12.66
N PHE A 7 27.17 8.48 13.80
CA PHE A 7 26.72 9.46 14.79
C PHE A 7 27.88 10.34 15.28
N LYS A 8 29.06 9.76 15.54
CA LYS A 8 30.25 10.52 15.93
C LYS A 8 30.64 11.57 14.88
N GLN A 9 30.66 11.20 13.59
CA GLN A 9 30.94 12.15 12.50
C GLN A 9 29.91 13.28 12.41
N ILE A 10 28.65 13.01 12.74
CA ILE A 10 27.60 14.01 12.77
C ILE A 10 27.82 14.97 13.93
N VAL A 11 28.11 14.46 15.12
CA VAL A 11 28.44 15.25 16.31
C VAL A 11 29.65 16.15 16.07
N ASP A 12 30.72 15.60 15.47
CA ASP A 12 31.94 16.35 15.16
C ASP A 12 31.65 17.55 14.23
N ARG A 13 30.59 17.48 13.41
CA ARG A 13 30.23 18.52 12.43
C ARG A 13 29.16 19.49 12.91
N PHE A 14 28.18 19.02 13.67
CA PHE A 14 26.98 19.79 14.02
C PHE A 14 26.83 20.06 15.51
N GLY A 15 27.79 19.58 16.33
CA GLY A 15 27.78 19.73 17.77
C GLY A 15 27.15 18.55 18.50
N GLN A 16 27.40 18.49 19.81
CA GLN A 16 26.90 17.44 20.68
C GLN A 16 25.43 17.71 21.04
N PRO A 17 24.49 16.81 20.68
CA PRO A 17 23.10 16.92 21.10
C PRO A 17 22.95 16.52 22.57
N GLU A 18 21.94 17.08 23.22
CA GLU A 18 21.60 16.83 24.62
C GLU A 18 20.66 15.65 24.80
N VAL A 19 19.76 15.42 23.84
CA VAL A 19 18.70 14.41 23.93
C VAL A 19 18.50 13.65 22.61
N ASP A 20 18.32 12.32 22.70
CA ASP A 20 18.00 11.45 21.56
C ASP A 20 16.49 11.21 21.47
N LEU A 21 15.85 11.86 20.50
CA LEU A 21 14.44 11.71 20.20
C LEU A 21 14.22 10.46 19.35
N PHE A 22 13.17 9.70 19.69
CA PHE A 22 12.78 8.46 19.01
C PHE A 22 13.72 7.26 19.25
N ALA A 23 14.34 7.21 20.43
CA ALA A 23 15.28 6.17 20.82
C ALA A 23 14.72 5.24 21.90
N SER A 24 15.42 4.12 22.14
CA SER A 24 15.18 3.26 23.30
C SER A 24 16.48 3.05 24.09
N ARG A 25 16.39 2.47 25.28
CA ARG A 25 17.56 2.26 26.15
C ARG A 25 18.71 1.51 25.46
N LEU A 26 18.39 0.60 24.54
CA LEU A 26 19.35 -0.25 23.82
C LEU A 26 20.08 0.48 22.67
N ASN A 27 19.69 1.71 22.43
CA ASN A 27 19.60 2.26 21.08
C ASN A 27 19.98 3.74 21.01
N LYS A 28 19.84 4.42 22.16
CA LYS A 28 20.22 5.80 22.39
C LYS A 28 21.68 6.08 21.98
N GLN A 29 21.85 7.20 21.31
CA GLN A 29 23.15 7.75 20.94
C GLN A 29 23.71 8.66 22.04
N VAL A 30 22.83 9.22 22.88
CA VAL A 30 23.17 10.02 24.07
C VAL A 30 22.44 9.52 25.31
N ASN A 31 22.85 9.98 26.50
CA ASN A 31 22.34 9.44 27.76
C ASN A 31 20.85 9.73 28.00
N ARG A 32 20.41 10.96 27.69
CA ARG A 32 19.02 11.41 27.74
C ARG A 32 18.30 11.00 26.46
N PHE A 33 17.17 10.33 26.56
CA PHE A 33 16.44 9.86 25.38
C PHE A 33 14.94 9.79 25.61
N VAL A 34 14.18 9.87 24.52
CA VAL A 34 12.71 9.83 24.53
C VAL A 34 12.22 8.61 23.75
N SER A 35 11.43 7.77 24.43
CA SER A 35 10.90 6.52 23.89
C SER A 35 9.45 6.67 23.47
N TRP A 36 9.06 5.95 22.41
CA TRP A 36 7.65 5.85 22.00
C TRP A 36 6.80 5.08 23.03
N LEU A 37 7.38 4.10 23.69
CA LEU A 37 6.72 3.29 24.72
C LEU A 37 7.23 3.67 26.10
N PRO A 38 6.43 3.44 27.17
CA PRO A 38 6.89 3.59 28.54
C PRO A 38 8.21 2.83 28.76
N ASP A 39 9.28 3.56 29.08
CA ASP A 39 10.58 3.02 29.46
C ASP A 39 11.04 3.77 30.72
N PRO A 40 11.41 3.07 31.82
CA PRO A 40 11.81 3.70 33.07
C PRO A 40 13.03 4.62 32.97
N GLU A 41 13.90 4.40 31.96
CA GLU A 41 15.09 5.22 31.74
C GLU A 41 14.86 6.36 30.73
N ALA A 42 13.68 6.39 30.08
CA ALA A 42 13.36 7.45 29.13
C ALA A 42 12.91 8.71 29.87
N GLU A 43 13.35 9.85 29.36
CA GLU A 43 12.99 11.18 29.89
C GLU A 43 11.50 11.48 29.71
N ALA A 44 10.92 11.00 28.61
CA ALA A 44 9.49 11.15 28.31
C ALA A 44 8.97 9.98 27.46
N ILE A 45 7.64 9.90 27.38
CA ILE A 45 6.91 9.01 26.48
C ILE A 45 6.34 9.86 25.35
N ASP A 46 6.71 9.53 24.11
CA ASP A 46 6.45 10.30 22.89
C ASP A 46 7.25 11.61 22.79
N ALA A 47 8.08 11.75 21.75
CA ALA A 47 8.87 12.95 21.52
C ALA A 47 8.01 14.17 21.18
N PHE A 48 6.78 13.98 20.68
CA PHE A 48 5.90 15.09 20.30
C PHE A 48 5.23 15.80 21.47
N THR A 49 5.37 15.30 22.70
CA THR A 49 4.84 15.95 23.92
C THR A 49 5.78 17.00 24.48
N LEU A 50 7.05 17.00 24.05
CA LEU A 50 8.04 17.97 24.50
C LEU A 50 7.98 19.25 23.67
N ASP A 51 8.47 20.35 24.26
CA ASP A 51 8.81 21.57 23.54
C ASP A 51 10.23 21.42 22.97
N TRP A 52 10.36 21.51 21.64
CA TRP A 52 11.65 21.33 20.98
C TRP A 52 12.43 22.66 20.87
N GLY A 53 11.81 23.79 21.22
CA GLY A 53 12.45 25.12 21.22
C GLY A 53 13.64 25.20 22.17
N ASP A 54 13.50 24.61 23.35
CA ASP A 54 14.51 24.64 24.42
C ASP A 54 15.49 23.45 24.38
N LEU A 55 15.40 22.59 23.36
CA LEU A 55 16.18 21.36 23.28
C LEU A 55 17.16 21.39 22.12
N ASN A 56 18.45 21.20 22.42
CA ASN A 56 19.42 20.81 21.39
C ASN A 56 19.32 19.29 21.13
N PHE A 57 18.36 18.91 20.29
CA PHE A 57 18.00 17.50 20.11
C PHE A 57 18.75 16.82 18.96
N TYR A 58 18.86 15.50 19.03
CA TYR A 58 19.11 14.62 17.90
C TYR A 58 17.87 13.77 17.63
N ALA A 59 17.46 13.65 16.37
CA ALA A 59 16.30 12.87 15.98
C ALA A 59 16.61 11.96 14.79
N PHE A 60 16.33 10.66 14.95
CA PHE A 60 16.33 9.69 13.86
C PHE A 60 14.94 9.04 13.72
N PRO A 61 13.92 9.80 13.27
CA PRO A 61 12.54 9.36 13.31
C PRO A 61 12.24 8.26 12.27
N PRO A 62 11.25 7.39 12.54
CA PRO A 62 10.63 6.57 11.51
C PRO A 62 10.20 7.42 10.30
N PHE A 63 10.36 6.87 9.09
CA PHE A 63 10.12 7.60 7.84
C PHE A 63 8.74 8.29 7.77
N CYS A 64 7.69 7.66 8.29
CA CYS A 64 6.34 8.21 8.28
C CYS A 64 6.16 9.44 9.20
N LEU A 65 7.07 9.66 10.15
CA LEU A 65 6.98 10.75 11.13
C LEU A 65 7.81 11.98 10.71
N ILE A 66 8.62 11.89 9.65
CA ILE A 66 9.47 13.01 9.19
C ILE A 66 8.66 14.28 8.93
N PRO A 67 7.51 14.27 8.21
CA PRO A 67 6.74 15.49 7.99
C PRO A 67 6.22 16.11 9.30
N ARG A 68 5.84 15.27 10.27
CA ARG A 68 5.38 15.72 11.59
C ARG A 68 6.52 16.30 12.43
N CYS A 69 7.72 15.72 12.34
CA CYS A 69 8.92 16.25 13.00
C CYS A 69 9.29 17.62 12.42
N LEU A 70 9.30 17.77 11.09
CA LEU A 70 9.55 19.06 10.44
C LEU A 70 8.54 20.12 10.86
N GLN A 71 7.25 19.76 10.90
CA GLN A 71 6.22 20.67 11.38
C GLN A 71 6.42 21.07 12.84
N LYS A 72 6.81 20.12 13.71
CA LYS A 72 7.09 20.39 15.12
C LYS A 72 8.29 21.32 15.30
N ILE A 73 9.38 21.10 14.56
CA ILE A 73 10.55 21.98 14.53
C ILE A 73 10.16 23.41 14.17
N ILE A 74 9.33 23.59 13.13
CA ILE A 74 8.86 24.91 12.71
C ILE A 74 7.97 25.56 13.78
N ASN A 75 7.04 24.80 14.36
CA ASN A 75 6.07 25.32 15.31
C ASN A 75 6.71 25.73 16.64
N ASP A 76 7.68 24.96 17.12
CA ASP A 76 8.36 25.20 18.40
C ASP A 76 9.57 26.13 18.24
N GLY A 77 9.99 26.44 17.01
CA GLY A 77 11.25 27.15 16.77
C GLY A 77 12.50 26.35 17.16
N GLY A 78 12.40 25.01 17.20
CA GLY A 78 13.46 24.13 17.68
C GLY A 78 14.69 24.12 16.78
N GLN A 79 15.88 24.00 17.39
CA GLN A 79 17.15 23.80 16.68
C GLN A 79 17.77 22.48 17.11
N GLY A 80 18.06 21.61 16.14
CA GLY A 80 18.62 20.30 16.42
C GLY A 80 19.03 19.54 15.16
N ILE A 81 19.57 18.35 15.36
CA ILE A 81 20.10 17.48 14.32
C ILE A 81 19.06 16.42 13.97
N MET A 82 18.40 16.54 12.83
CA MET A 82 17.52 15.50 12.32
C MET A 82 18.16 14.73 11.17
N VAL A 83 18.34 13.42 11.34
CA VAL A 83 18.87 12.54 10.29
C VAL A 83 17.72 11.99 9.47
N VAL A 84 17.69 12.35 8.19
CA VAL A 84 16.70 11.87 7.22
C VAL A 84 17.38 11.01 6.17
N VAL A 85 16.82 9.83 5.90
CA VAL A 85 17.27 8.99 4.80
C VAL A 85 16.59 9.43 3.51
N CYS A 86 17.26 10.25 2.70
CA CYS A 86 16.91 10.51 1.30
C CYS A 86 17.67 9.52 0.39
N GLY A 87 16.98 8.89 -0.58
CA GLY A 87 17.57 7.84 -1.45
C GLY A 87 18.62 8.37 -2.45
N PRO A 88 19.20 7.54 -3.36
CA PRO A 88 19.01 6.10 -3.56
C PRO A 88 20.04 5.25 -2.77
N LEU A 89 19.59 4.13 -2.20
CA LEU A 89 20.31 3.29 -1.22
C LEU A 89 21.69 2.74 -1.61
N LEU A 90 22.11 2.92 -2.87
CA LEU A 90 23.40 2.47 -3.39
C LEU A 90 24.49 3.55 -3.27
N THR A 91 24.13 4.82 -3.12
CA THR A 91 25.09 5.93 -2.99
C THR A 91 25.35 6.32 -1.53
N THR A 92 24.69 5.66 -0.58
CA THR A 92 24.65 6.05 0.84
C THR A 92 25.66 5.30 1.73
N GLY A 93 26.59 4.52 1.16
CA GLY A 93 27.56 3.74 1.93
C GLY A 93 26.94 2.67 2.84
N LEU A 94 25.68 2.27 2.59
CA LEU A 94 24.95 1.30 3.40
C LEU A 94 25.45 -0.13 3.12
N THR A 95 25.46 -0.95 4.17
CA THR A 95 25.80 -2.37 4.02
C THR A 95 24.73 -3.09 3.18
N LEU A 96 25.17 -4.09 2.40
CA LEU A 96 24.29 -4.91 1.54
C LEU A 96 23.13 -5.56 2.31
N SER A 97 23.33 -5.94 3.57
CA SER A 97 22.28 -6.46 4.46
C SER A 97 21.21 -5.42 4.76
N THR A 98 21.61 -4.18 5.02
CA THR A 98 20.69 -3.04 5.27
C THR A 98 19.90 -2.69 4.01
N ILE A 99 20.58 -2.62 2.86
CA ILE A 99 19.93 -2.38 1.57
C ILE A 99 18.89 -3.47 1.28
N ARG A 100 19.19 -4.74 1.58
CA ARG A 100 18.25 -5.86 1.40
C ARG A 100 17.01 -5.73 2.30
N LEU A 101 17.18 -5.36 3.56
CA LEU A 101 16.07 -5.17 4.49
C LEU A 101 15.19 -3.98 4.11
N ILE A 102 15.79 -2.84 3.76
CA ILE A 102 15.03 -1.68 3.29
C ILE A 102 14.31 -2.02 1.99
N SER A 103 15.00 -2.70 1.08
CA SER A 103 14.39 -3.18 -0.16
C SER A 103 13.25 -4.17 0.10
N ALA A 104 13.20 -4.89 1.22
CA ALA A 104 12.13 -5.83 1.56
C ALA A 104 10.82 -5.14 1.96
N SER A 105 10.84 -3.84 2.29
CA SER A 105 9.63 -3.04 2.57
C SER A 105 8.66 -2.99 1.38
N TRP A 106 9.19 -3.05 0.15
CA TRP A 106 8.35 -3.15 -1.05
C TRP A 106 7.96 -4.60 -1.31
N ARG A 107 6.64 -4.82 -1.45
CA ARG A 107 6.10 -6.10 -1.92
C ARG A 107 6.67 -6.42 -3.31
N PRO A 108 6.90 -7.71 -3.65
CA PRO A 108 7.42 -8.10 -4.97
C PRO A 108 6.60 -7.55 -6.15
N SER A 109 5.28 -7.45 -6.00
CA SER A 109 4.38 -6.86 -7.00
C SER A 109 4.67 -5.37 -7.24
N THR A 110 4.93 -4.61 -6.17
CA THR A 110 5.23 -3.17 -6.24
C THR A 110 6.58 -2.94 -6.90
N LYS A 111 7.60 -3.73 -6.55
CA LYS A 111 8.92 -3.68 -7.20
C LYS A 111 8.81 -3.88 -8.71
N LYS A 112 8.04 -4.90 -9.12
CA LYS A 112 7.82 -5.20 -10.54
C LYS A 112 7.12 -4.04 -11.26
N GLN A 113 6.12 -3.42 -10.63
CA GLN A 113 5.42 -2.27 -11.20
C GLN A 113 6.32 -1.04 -11.32
N TYR A 114 7.11 -0.73 -10.29
CA TYR A 114 8.02 0.43 -10.29
C TYR A 114 9.12 0.25 -11.33
N ALA A 115 9.68 -0.95 -11.46
CA ALA A 115 10.71 -1.26 -12.45
C ALA A 115 10.26 -0.94 -13.89
N VAL A 116 8.98 -1.17 -14.21
CA VAL A 116 8.43 -0.81 -15.54
C VAL A 116 8.54 0.69 -15.79
N HIS A 117 8.14 1.52 -14.83
CA HIS A 117 8.18 2.97 -14.98
C HIS A 117 9.61 3.54 -14.93
N ILE A 118 10.47 2.99 -14.06
CA ILE A 118 11.89 3.38 -13.99
C ILE A 118 12.61 3.05 -15.31
N ASN A 119 12.33 1.90 -15.91
CA ASN A 119 12.92 1.55 -17.21
C ASN A 119 12.45 2.47 -18.35
N LYS A 120 11.19 2.93 -18.31
CA LYS A 120 10.70 3.95 -19.26
C LYS A 120 11.41 5.28 -19.07
N TRP A 121 11.60 5.70 -17.82
CA TRP A 121 12.36 6.90 -17.48
C TRP A 121 13.81 6.81 -17.97
N LYS A 122 14.50 5.70 -17.74
CA LYS A 122 15.86 5.49 -18.27
C LYS A 122 15.94 5.65 -19.77
N LYS A 123 14.97 5.10 -20.52
CA LYS A 123 14.90 5.28 -21.97
C LYS A 123 14.69 6.74 -22.36
N PHE A 124 13.77 7.44 -21.69
CA PHE A 124 13.56 8.87 -21.88
C PHE A 124 14.85 9.67 -21.63
N CYS A 125 15.54 9.40 -20.52
CA CYS A 125 16.80 10.05 -20.17
C CYS A 125 17.90 9.80 -21.20
N HIS A 126 18.03 8.56 -21.67
CA HIS A 126 18.98 8.20 -22.70
C HIS A 126 18.72 8.95 -24.02
N LEU A 127 17.46 9.08 -24.43
CA LEU A 127 17.08 9.83 -25.63
C LEU A 127 17.33 11.35 -25.50
N LYS A 128 17.21 11.89 -24.29
CA LYS A 128 17.40 13.32 -24.00
C LYS A 128 18.83 13.68 -23.60
N GLY A 129 19.71 12.70 -23.43
CA GLY A 129 21.08 12.92 -22.97
C GLY A 129 21.18 13.41 -21.51
N VAL A 130 20.20 13.09 -20.67
CA VAL A 130 20.14 13.55 -19.26
C VAL A 130 20.43 12.42 -18.28
N ASN A 131 20.92 12.76 -17.09
CA ASN A 131 21.18 11.78 -16.04
C ASN A 131 19.85 11.21 -15.50
N ASP A 132 19.79 9.88 -15.34
CA ASP A 132 18.58 9.17 -14.95
C ASP A 132 18.37 9.11 -13.42
N ARG A 133 19.39 9.44 -12.62
CA ARG A 133 19.36 9.41 -11.14
C ARG A 133 19.28 10.79 -10.52
N VAL A 134 19.75 11.81 -11.22
CA VAL A 134 19.71 13.21 -10.77
C VAL A 134 19.23 14.05 -11.95
N SER A 135 18.10 14.74 -11.80
CA SER A 135 17.53 15.53 -12.91
C SER A 135 16.76 16.74 -12.42
N ASP A 136 16.52 17.67 -13.34
CA ASP A 136 15.66 18.83 -13.11
C ASP A 136 14.16 18.45 -13.17
N VAL A 137 13.32 19.22 -12.48
CA VAL A 137 11.87 19.00 -12.48
C VAL A 137 11.27 19.09 -13.89
N ASN A 138 11.82 19.92 -14.78
CA ASN A 138 11.30 20.09 -16.14
C ASN A 138 11.33 18.78 -16.93
N HIS A 139 12.39 17.98 -16.77
CA HIS A 139 12.47 16.66 -17.42
C HIS A 139 11.43 15.68 -16.85
N VAL A 140 11.14 15.76 -15.55
CA VAL A 140 10.10 14.92 -14.92
C VAL A 140 8.71 15.34 -15.41
N LEU A 141 8.43 16.64 -15.53
CA LEU A 141 7.19 17.16 -16.06
C LEU A 141 6.98 16.74 -17.52
N GLU A 142 8.03 16.86 -18.35
CA GLU A 142 8.01 16.42 -19.74
C GLU A 142 7.74 14.91 -19.84
N PHE A 143 8.45 14.09 -19.06
CA PHE A 143 8.25 12.65 -19.05
C PHE A 143 6.82 12.25 -18.63
N LEU A 144 6.28 12.82 -17.55
CA LEU A 144 4.92 12.53 -17.11
C LEU A 144 3.87 13.00 -18.13
N SER A 145 4.16 14.10 -18.84
CA SER A 145 3.31 14.59 -19.94
C SER A 145 3.36 13.66 -21.16
N ASP A 146 4.52 13.10 -21.49
CA ASP A 146 4.70 12.10 -22.55
C ASP A 146 3.93 10.80 -22.25
N LEU A 147 3.95 10.35 -21.00
CA LEU A 147 3.15 9.20 -20.57
C LEU A 147 1.64 9.43 -20.77
N PHE A 148 1.18 10.67 -20.65
CA PHE A 148 -0.21 11.02 -20.88
C PHE A 148 -0.53 11.17 -22.37
N ASN A 149 0.22 12.00 -23.08
CA ASN A 149 -0.08 12.41 -24.46
C ASN A 149 0.34 11.36 -25.49
N LYS A 150 1.53 10.78 -25.36
CA LYS A 150 2.09 9.84 -26.35
C LYS A 150 1.69 8.40 -26.06
N GLU A 151 1.76 8.00 -24.79
CA GLU A 151 1.47 6.62 -24.39
C GLU A 151 0.02 6.40 -23.93
N ASN A 152 -0.78 7.47 -23.87
CA ASN A 152 -2.20 7.41 -23.55
C ASN A 152 -2.52 6.72 -22.21
N LEU A 153 -1.64 6.82 -21.21
CA LEU A 153 -1.82 6.11 -19.93
C LEU A 153 -2.94 6.72 -19.06
N SER A 154 -3.49 5.91 -18.16
CA SER A 154 -4.48 6.36 -17.17
C SER A 154 -3.82 7.14 -16.02
N TYR A 155 -4.60 7.99 -15.35
CA TYR A 155 -4.16 8.72 -14.16
C TYR A 155 -3.49 7.83 -13.11
N SER A 156 -4.08 6.66 -12.82
CA SER A 156 -3.53 5.71 -11.83
C SER A 156 -2.15 5.18 -12.23
N SER A 157 -1.93 4.96 -13.53
CA SER A 157 -0.66 4.49 -14.08
C SER A 157 0.41 5.59 -14.02
N ILE A 158 0.04 6.83 -14.32
CA ILE A 158 0.95 7.98 -14.27
C ILE A 158 1.30 8.33 -12.82
N ASN A 159 0.33 8.27 -11.89
CA ASN A 159 0.62 8.45 -10.47
C ASN A 159 1.53 7.35 -9.93
N SER A 160 1.40 6.10 -10.43
CA SER A 160 2.34 5.02 -10.11
C SER A 160 3.75 5.31 -10.66
N ALA A 161 3.85 5.91 -11.85
CA ALA A 161 5.12 6.36 -12.42
C ALA A 161 5.76 7.45 -11.55
N ARG A 162 4.98 8.46 -11.12
CA ARG A 162 5.45 9.50 -10.19
C ARG A 162 6.00 8.88 -8.89
N SER A 163 5.27 7.96 -8.27
CA SER A 163 5.72 7.30 -7.04
C SER A 163 6.96 6.44 -7.25
N ALA A 164 7.09 5.79 -8.40
CA ALA A 164 8.29 5.04 -8.76
C ALA A 164 9.51 5.98 -8.90
N LEU A 165 9.34 7.11 -9.58
CA LEU A 165 10.40 8.12 -9.71
C LEU A 165 10.78 8.73 -8.38
N ALA A 166 9.82 9.04 -7.49
CA ALA A 166 10.11 9.53 -6.15
C ALA A 166 10.98 8.58 -5.32
N SER A 167 10.99 7.28 -5.64
CA SER A 167 11.86 6.29 -4.99
C SER A 167 13.22 6.09 -5.66
N TYR A 168 13.41 6.62 -6.87
CA TYR A 168 14.55 6.34 -7.75
C TYR A 168 15.40 7.57 -8.08
N LEU A 169 14.75 8.72 -8.30
CA LEU A 169 15.30 9.94 -8.86
C LEU A 169 15.42 11.01 -7.77
N ILE A 170 16.57 11.69 -7.74
CA ILE A 170 16.80 12.91 -6.96
C ILE A 170 16.56 14.12 -7.88
N LEU A 171 15.85 15.12 -7.36
CA LEU A 171 15.71 16.41 -8.05
C LEU A 171 16.85 17.36 -7.67
N ASN A 172 17.27 18.21 -8.60
CA ASN A 172 18.18 19.33 -8.33
C ASN A 172 17.52 20.50 -7.58
N ASP A 173 16.30 20.30 -7.10
CA ASP A 173 15.48 21.28 -6.41
C ASP A 173 15.39 20.94 -4.91
N LYS A 174 14.88 21.88 -4.12
CA LYS A 174 14.62 21.75 -2.69
C LYS A 174 13.45 20.79 -2.40
N PHE A 175 12.63 20.51 -3.41
CA PHE A 175 11.45 19.66 -3.31
C PHE A 175 11.73 18.22 -3.75
N THR A 176 11.01 17.28 -3.14
CA THR A 176 10.95 15.90 -3.65
C THR A 176 9.94 15.80 -4.80
N ILE A 177 10.03 14.76 -5.63
CA ILE A 177 9.01 14.44 -6.64
C ILE A 177 7.62 14.25 -6.01
N GLY A 178 7.59 13.79 -4.76
CA GLY A 178 6.38 13.61 -3.98
C GLY A 178 5.63 14.92 -3.73
N ASP A 179 6.40 15.97 -3.41
CA ASP A 179 5.92 17.22 -2.83
C ASP A 179 6.05 18.42 -3.78
N HIS A 180 6.61 18.22 -4.98
CA HIS A 180 6.86 19.31 -5.92
C HIS A 180 5.55 19.96 -6.42
N PRO A 181 5.37 21.29 -6.28
CA PRO A 181 4.11 21.98 -6.63
C PRO A 181 3.69 21.82 -8.09
N LEU A 182 4.63 21.95 -9.04
CA LEU A 182 4.34 21.77 -10.47
C LEU A 182 3.91 20.34 -10.82
N ILE A 183 4.51 19.32 -10.21
CA ILE A 183 4.16 17.91 -10.44
C ILE A 183 2.75 17.63 -9.91
N SER A 184 2.42 18.17 -8.74
CA SER A 184 1.07 18.12 -8.18
C SER A 184 0.03 18.79 -9.08
N ARG A 185 0.32 19.98 -9.62
CA ARG A 185 -0.55 20.67 -10.59
C ARG A 185 -0.73 19.88 -11.88
N LEU A 186 0.35 19.30 -12.42
CA LEU A 186 0.29 18.45 -13.62
C LEU A 186 -0.62 17.23 -13.39
N LEU A 187 -0.43 16.50 -12.28
CA LEU A 187 -1.28 15.36 -11.96
C LEU A 187 -2.75 15.77 -11.77
N LYS A 188 -3.01 16.94 -11.19
CA LYS A 188 -4.37 17.48 -11.08
C LYS A 188 -4.98 17.78 -12.45
N GLY A 189 -4.20 18.34 -13.37
CA GLY A 189 -4.60 18.53 -14.77
C GLY A 189 -4.94 17.22 -15.46
N ILE A 190 -4.07 16.22 -15.36
CA ILE A 190 -4.29 14.86 -15.92
C ILE A 190 -5.56 14.22 -15.35
N PHE A 191 -5.79 14.35 -14.04
CA PHE A 191 -7.01 13.84 -13.39
C PHE A 191 -8.27 14.51 -13.95
N ASN A 192 -8.26 15.83 -14.12
CA ASN A 192 -9.42 16.57 -14.62
C ASN A 192 -9.70 16.27 -16.09
N LEU A 193 -8.66 16.15 -16.93
CA LEU A 193 -8.79 15.80 -18.36
C LEU A 193 -9.22 14.35 -18.57
N ARG A 194 -8.80 13.45 -17.68
CA ARG A 194 -9.11 12.02 -17.75
C ARG A 194 -9.35 11.45 -16.35
N PRO A 195 -10.55 11.64 -15.79
CA PRO A 195 -10.88 11.08 -14.50
C PRO A 195 -10.83 9.54 -14.59
N PRO A 196 -10.31 8.86 -13.56
CA PRO A 196 -10.34 7.40 -13.51
C PRO A 196 -11.80 6.94 -13.43
N MET A 197 -12.31 6.41 -14.55
CA MET A 197 -13.66 5.89 -14.60
C MET A 197 -13.79 4.63 -13.75
N PRO A 198 -14.94 4.42 -13.08
CA PRO A 198 -15.27 3.14 -12.49
C PRO A 198 -15.09 2.05 -13.54
N ARG A 199 -14.45 0.95 -13.17
CA ARG A 199 -14.27 -0.17 -14.10
C ARG A 199 -15.61 -0.75 -14.59
N TYR A 200 -16.69 -0.49 -13.85
CA TYR A 200 -18.05 -0.93 -14.13
C TYR A 200 -19.00 0.26 -13.99
N GLN A 201 -19.76 0.53 -15.02
CA GLN A 201 -20.82 1.56 -15.00
C GLN A 201 -22.06 1.05 -14.27
N GLU A 202 -22.25 -0.27 -14.20
CA GLU A 202 -23.39 -0.90 -13.54
C GLU A 202 -22.94 -2.09 -12.68
N THR A 203 -23.73 -2.41 -11.66
CA THR A 203 -23.54 -3.62 -10.85
C THR A 203 -24.52 -4.72 -11.28
N TRP A 204 -24.20 -5.98 -10.95
CA TRP A 204 -25.02 -7.13 -11.38
C TRP A 204 -25.99 -7.55 -10.27
N ASP A 205 -27.20 -8.00 -10.65
CA ASP A 205 -28.23 -8.45 -9.71
C ASP A 205 -27.85 -9.78 -9.04
N VAL A 206 -27.65 -9.73 -7.72
CA VAL A 206 -27.29 -10.89 -6.89
C VAL A 206 -28.38 -11.97 -6.88
N LYS A 207 -29.64 -11.61 -7.13
CA LYS A 207 -30.77 -12.55 -7.17
C LYS A 207 -30.63 -13.57 -8.29
N VAL A 208 -29.99 -13.21 -9.42
CA VAL A 208 -29.70 -14.11 -10.54
C VAL A 208 -28.84 -15.29 -10.05
N VAL A 209 -27.80 -15.00 -9.27
CA VAL A 209 -26.93 -16.02 -8.69
C VAL A 209 -27.68 -16.85 -7.65
N PHE A 210 -28.45 -16.24 -6.75
CA PHE A 210 -29.21 -17.02 -5.76
C PHE A 210 -30.22 -17.96 -6.42
N ARG A 211 -30.87 -17.55 -7.51
CA ARG A 211 -31.79 -18.41 -8.29
C ARG A 211 -31.07 -19.63 -8.84
N TYR A 212 -29.90 -19.44 -9.44
CA TYR A 212 -29.06 -20.55 -9.90
C TYR A 212 -28.59 -21.46 -8.75
N LEU A 213 -28.13 -20.89 -7.63
CA LEU A 213 -27.65 -21.69 -6.50
C LEU A 213 -28.77 -22.55 -5.88
N ARG A 214 -30.04 -22.13 -5.97
CA ARG A 214 -31.21 -22.92 -5.54
C ARG A 214 -31.45 -24.16 -6.41
N THR A 215 -31.16 -24.11 -7.71
CA THR A 215 -31.34 -25.28 -8.61
C THR A 215 -30.33 -26.40 -8.32
N LEU A 216 -29.22 -26.09 -7.66
CA LEU A 216 -28.21 -27.05 -7.21
C LEU A 216 -28.65 -27.76 -5.92
N SER A 217 -29.77 -28.47 -5.96
CA SER A 217 -30.35 -29.24 -4.84
C SER A 217 -30.91 -30.58 -5.35
N PRO A 218 -30.87 -31.68 -4.58
CA PRO A 218 -30.28 -31.84 -3.25
C PRO A 218 -28.75 -31.95 -3.28
N ALA A 219 -28.09 -31.52 -2.20
CA ALA A 219 -26.63 -31.50 -2.11
C ALA A 219 -25.99 -32.90 -2.23
N SER A 220 -26.73 -33.96 -1.90
CA SER A 220 -26.28 -35.36 -2.01
C SER A 220 -26.04 -35.82 -3.44
N ARG A 221 -26.69 -35.19 -4.44
CA ARG A 221 -26.57 -35.54 -5.87
C ARG A 221 -25.53 -34.69 -6.60
N LEU A 222 -24.91 -33.74 -5.91
CA LEU A 222 -23.94 -32.84 -6.51
C LEU A 222 -22.54 -33.41 -6.44
N THR A 223 -21.79 -33.24 -7.53
CA THR A 223 -20.35 -33.55 -7.53
C THR A 223 -19.59 -32.64 -6.56
N LEU A 224 -18.44 -33.10 -6.08
CA LEU A 224 -17.55 -32.30 -5.22
C LEU A 224 -17.24 -30.92 -5.83
N LYS A 225 -17.07 -30.85 -7.16
CA LYS A 225 -16.88 -29.59 -7.89
C LYS A 225 -18.09 -28.66 -7.74
N GLN A 226 -19.30 -29.15 -8.00
CA GLN A 226 -20.52 -28.35 -7.89
C GLN A 226 -20.77 -27.86 -6.46
N ILE A 227 -20.55 -28.71 -5.46
CA ILE A 227 -20.69 -28.32 -4.05
C ILE A 227 -19.62 -27.28 -3.68
N THR A 228 -18.38 -27.45 -4.13
CA THR A 228 -17.28 -26.51 -3.87
C THR A 228 -17.58 -25.14 -4.48
N LEU A 229 -18.07 -25.09 -5.71
CA LEU A 229 -18.44 -23.84 -6.39
C LEU A 229 -19.65 -23.17 -5.72
N LYS A 230 -20.68 -23.95 -5.39
CA LYS A 230 -21.87 -23.46 -4.66
C LYS A 230 -21.48 -22.87 -3.31
N LEU A 231 -20.68 -23.59 -2.53
CA LEU A 231 -20.19 -23.15 -1.23
C LEU A 231 -19.33 -21.89 -1.34
N SER A 232 -18.40 -21.86 -2.30
CA SER A 232 -17.51 -20.70 -2.49
C SER A 232 -18.28 -19.43 -2.85
N MET A 233 -19.31 -19.54 -3.71
CA MET A 233 -20.15 -18.40 -4.06
C MET A 233 -20.92 -17.88 -2.85
N ILE A 234 -21.53 -18.78 -2.08
CA ILE A 234 -22.31 -18.34 -0.93
C ILE A 234 -21.41 -17.78 0.17
N LEU A 235 -20.22 -18.37 0.40
CA LEU A 235 -19.23 -17.81 1.34
C LEU A 235 -18.79 -16.40 0.95
N ALA A 236 -18.58 -16.13 -0.34
CA ALA A 236 -18.26 -14.80 -0.83
C ALA A 236 -19.43 -13.81 -0.62
N LEU A 237 -20.67 -14.30 -0.57
CA LEU A 237 -21.88 -13.50 -0.39
C LEU A 237 -22.34 -13.37 1.08
N THR A 238 -21.92 -14.24 2.01
CA THR A 238 -22.54 -14.36 3.35
C THR A 238 -21.57 -14.43 4.55
N SER A 239 -20.33 -13.98 4.45
CA SER A 239 -19.28 -14.25 5.45
C SER A 239 -19.47 -13.57 6.83
N ALA A 240 -20.24 -14.20 7.72
CA ALA A 240 -20.01 -14.14 9.17
C ALA A 240 -20.13 -15.51 9.88
N GLN A 241 -21.06 -16.40 9.51
CA GLN A 241 -21.36 -17.60 10.33
C GLN A 241 -20.88 -18.99 9.81
N ARG A 242 -20.24 -19.10 8.63
CA ARG A 242 -20.02 -20.41 7.97
C ARG A 242 -18.61 -21.00 8.01
N VAL A 243 -17.71 -20.42 8.78
CA VAL A 243 -16.31 -20.88 8.91
C VAL A 243 -16.25 -22.30 9.50
N GLN A 244 -17.15 -22.62 10.43
CA GLN A 244 -17.15 -23.89 11.17
C GLN A 244 -17.44 -25.11 10.27
N SER A 245 -18.41 -25.01 9.37
CA SER A 245 -18.77 -26.12 8.47
C SER A 245 -17.65 -26.46 7.48
N TYR A 246 -16.88 -25.47 7.01
CA TYR A 246 -15.75 -25.71 6.12
C TYR A 246 -14.60 -26.43 6.84
N ILE A 247 -14.30 -26.00 8.08
CA ILE A 247 -13.26 -26.64 8.90
C ILE A 247 -13.61 -28.11 9.16
N GLN A 248 -14.87 -28.39 9.55
CA GLN A 248 -15.32 -29.76 9.79
C GLN A 248 -15.15 -30.65 8.56
N ARG A 249 -15.53 -30.14 7.38
CA ARG A 249 -15.53 -30.91 6.12
C ARG A 249 -14.15 -31.07 5.48
N THR A 250 -13.17 -30.26 5.89
CA THR A 250 -11.78 -30.35 5.42
C THR A 250 -10.86 -31.02 6.44
N SER A 251 -11.38 -31.38 7.62
CA SER A 251 -10.60 -31.92 8.74
C SER A 251 -9.71 -33.10 8.35
N ASN A 252 -10.25 -34.07 7.62
CA ASN A 252 -9.57 -35.28 7.17
C ASN A 252 -8.45 -35.06 6.14
N ILE A 253 -8.51 -33.97 5.36
CA ILE A 253 -7.53 -33.69 4.28
C ILE A 253 -6.56 -32.55 4.62
N ARG A 254 -6.78 -31.87 5.74
CA ARG A 254 -6.07 -30.64 6.13
C ARG A 254 -4.69 -30.92 6.74
N GLY A 255 -4.49 -32.08 7.36
CA GLY A 255 -3.23 -32.43 8.01
C GLY A 255 -2.76 -31.32 8.96
N THR A 256 -1.57 -30.75 8.72
CA THR A 256 -0.99 -29.67 9.53
C THR A 256 -1.34 -28.25 9.07
N GLU A 257 -2.22 -28.08 8.07
CA GLU A 257 -2.53 -26.78 7.48
C GLU A 257 -3.43 -25.90 8.37
N ARG A 258 -2.86 -24.81 8.88
CA ARG A 258 -3.52 -23.86 9.79
C ARG A 258 -4.36 -22.78 9.09
N TYR A 259 -4.26 -22.65 7.75
CA TYR A 259 -4.94 -21.60 6.99
C TYR A 259 -6.38 -22.00 6.68
N LEU A 260 -7.33 -21.07 6.82
CA LEU A 260 -8.75 -21.38 6.63
C LEU A 260 -9.02 -22.07 5.29
N LEU A 261 -8.51 -21.59 4.17
CA LEU A 261 -8.74 -22.21 2.85
C LEU A 261 -7.54 -23.05 2.40
N ILE A 262 -7.81 -24.30 2.00
CA ILE A 262 -6.83 -25.23 1.42
C ILE A 262 -7.22 -25.64 0.00
N SER A 263 -6.26 -26.08 -0.79
CA SER A 263 -6.46 -26.58 -2.15
C SER A 263 -7.33 -27.83 -2.11
N TYR A 264 -8.23 -27.98 -3.07
CA TYR A 264 -8.98 -29.24 -3.27
C TYR A 264 -8.23 -30.24 -4.15
N LYS A 265 -7.05 -29.88 -4.68
CA LYS A 265 -6.13 -30.78 -5.40
C LYS A 265 -4.89 -31.05 -4.55
N LYS A 266 -4.37 -32.27 -4.62
CA LYS A 266 -3.07 -32.61 -4.02
C LYS A 266 -1.96 -31.72 -4.63
N PRO A 267 -0.99 -31.25 -3.82
CA PRO A 267 -0.96 -31.35 -2.37
C PRO A 267 -1.97 -30.37 -1.73
N TYR A 268 -2.78 -30.83 -0.76
CA TYR A 268 -3.88 -30.09 -0.11
C TYR A 268 -3.39 -28.96 0.81
N LYS A 269 -2.65 -28.00 0.24
CA LYS A 269 -1.96 -26.91 0.93
C LYS A 269 -2.77 -25.61 0.91
N ARG A 270 -2.40 -24.63 1.75
CA ARG A 270 -2.99 -23.29 1.74
C ARG A 270 -3.11 -22.72 0.32
N VAL A 271 -4.24 -22.09 0.00
CA VAL A 271 -4.42 -21.43 -1.30
C VAL A 271 -4.01 -19.97 -1.27
N THR A 272 -3.50 -19.49 -2.40
CA THR A 272 -3.14 -18.09 -2.59
C THR A 272 -4.37 -17.22 -2.88
N THR A 273 -4.24 -15.92 -2.69
CA THR A 273 -5.24 -14.92 -3.09
C THR A 273 -5.56 -14.98 -4.59
N SER A 274 -4.55 -15.27 -5.43
CA SER A 274 -4.76 -15.49 -6.87
C SER A 274 -5.61 -16.71 -7.18
N THR A 275 -5.45 -17.79 -6.42
CA THR A 275 -6.27 -19.00 -6.54
C THR A 275 -7.72 -18.73 -6.16
N ILE A 276 -7.93 -18.03 -5.05
CA ILE A 276 -9.26 -17.60 -4.60
C ILE A 276 -9.93 -16.70 -5.66
N ALA A 277 -9.19 -15.72 -6.20
CA ALA A 277 -9.70 -14.85 -7.27
C ALA A 277 -10.06 -15.63 -8.55
N ARG A 278 -9.33 -16.70 -8.87
CA ARG A 278 -9.67 -17.59 -9.98
C ARG A 278 -10.96 -18.36 -9.71
N TRP A 279 -11.12 -18.94 -8.52
CA TRP A 279 -12.35 -19.65 -8.14
C TRP A 279 -13.58 -18.73 -8.18
N ILE A 280 -13.45 -17.50 -7.67
CA ILE A 280 -14.54 -16.50 -7.76
C ILE A 280 -14.90 -16.23 -9.23
N LYS A 281 -13.92 -16.02 -10.11
CA LYS A 281 -14.18 -15.82 -11.54
C LYS A 281 -14.82 -17.03 -12.21
N GLU A 282 -14.40 -18.25 -11.87
CA GLU A 282 -15.00 -19.48 -12.41
C GLU A 282 -16.49 -19.56 -12.06
N VAL A 283 -16.85 -19.19 -10.81
CA VAL A 283 -18.23 -19.12 -10.36
C VAL A 283 -19.00 -17.99 -11.08
N MET A 284 -18.42 -16.79 -11.20
CA MET A 284 -19.04 -15.67 -11.92
C MET A 284 -19.35 -16.07 -13.37
N LYS A 285 -18.39 -16.71 -14.05
CA LYS A 285 -18.57 -17.21 -15.43
C LYS A 285 -19.69 -18.24 -15.51
N ALA A 286 -19.72 -19.19 -14.57
CA ALA A 286 -20.78 -20.20 -14.52
C ALA A 286 -22.16 -19.61 -14.25
N ALA A 287 -22.24 -18.47 -13.56
CA ALA A 287 -23.47 -17.72 -13.32
C ALA A 287 -23.89 -16.80 -14.49
N GLY A 288 -23.20 -16.85 -15.63
CA GLY A 288 -23.49 -16.00 -16.79
C GLY A 288 -22.92 -14.58 -16.70
N ILE A 289 -22.10 -14.27 -15.69
CA ILE A 289 -21.47 -12.96 -15.55
C ILE A 289 -20.24 -12.90 -16.47
N ASN A 290 -20.17 -11.86 -17.31
CA ASN A 290 -19.05 -11.66 -18.22
C ASN A 290 -17.75 -11.35 -17.45
N THR A 291 -16.86 -12.35 -17.34
CA THR A 291 -15.59 -12.22 -16.61
C THR A 291 -14.49 -11.45 -17.34
N ASN A 292 -14.71 -11.09 -18.62
CA ASN A 292 -13.80 -10.20 -19.34
C ASN A 292 -13.96 -8.77 -18.83
N LEU A 293 -15.21 -8.38 -18.59
CA LEU A 293 -15.58 -7.15 -17.92
C LEU A 293 -15.28 -7.29 -16.41
N TYR A 294 -16.07 -8.11 -15.70
CA TYR A 294 -16.06 -8.22 -14.24
C TYR A 294 -14.99 -9.16 -13.67
N LYS A 295 -14.17 -8.67 -12.73
CA LYS A 295 -13.11 -9.43 -12.05
C LYS A 295 -13.52 -9.78 -10.62
N ALA A 296 -12.83 -10.73 -9.98
CA ALA A 296 -13.17 -11.20 -8.63
C ALA A 296 -13.39 -10.10 -7.58
N HIS A 297 -12.66 -8.98 -7.63
CA HIS A 297 -12.84 -7.86 -6.69
C HIS A 297 -14.15 -7.08 -6.89
N SER A 298 -14.85 -7.24 -8.02
CA SER A 298 -16.14 -6.60 -8.28
C SER A 298 -17.25 -7.14 -7.38
N THR A 299 -17.07 -8.35 -6.82
CA THR A 299 -18.03 -8.94 -5.87
C THR A 299 -18.29 -8.05 -4.66
N ARG A 300 -17.26 -7.34 -4.17
CA ARG A 300 -17.40 -6.37 -3.07
C ARG A 300 -18.22 -5.14 -3.47
N ALA A 301 -18.02 -4.61 -4.67
CA ALA A 301 -18.80 -3.50 -5.20
C ALA A 301 -20.27 -3.91 -5.45
N ALA A 302 -20.50 -5.11 -5.96
CA ALA A 302 -21.85 -5.64 -6.15
C ALA A 302 -22.59 -5.88 -4.83
N ALA A 303 -21.91 -6.44 -3.82
CA ALA A 303 -22.50 -6.66 -2.50
C ALA A 303 -22.89 -5.36 -1.79
N THR A 304 -22.05 -4.32 -1.90
CA THR A 304 -22.32 -3.00 -1.31
C THR A 304 -23.43 -2.26 -2.05
N SER A 305 -23.48 -2.37 -3.38
CA SER A 305 -24.58 -1.82 -4.19
C SER A 305 -25.90 -2.51 -3.85
N ALA A 306 -25.91 -3.85 -3.72
CA ALA A 306 -27.08 -4.59 -3.27
C ALA A 306 -27.52 -4.17 -1.86
N ALA A 307 -26.60 -3.92 -0.94
CA ALA A 307 -26.93 -3.41 0.39
C ALA A 307 -27.57 -2.01 0.32
N SER A 308 -27.06 -1.12 -0.54
CA SER A 308 -27.66 0.18 -0.80
C SER A 308 -29.06 0.08 -1.38
N SER A 309 -29.29 -0.81 -2.34
CA SER A 309 -30.59 -1.01 -2.97
C SER A 309 -31.63 -1.65 -2.04
N ASN A 310 -31.24 -2.06 -0.84
CA ASN A 310 -32.14 -2.51 0.23
C ASN A 310 -32.15 -1.53 1.41
N ASP A 311 -31.87 -0.25 1.15
CA ASP A 311 -31.96 0.88 2.09
C ASP A 311 -31.17 0.72 3.40
N LEU A 312 -30.08 -0.04 3.37
CA LEU A 312 -29.19 -0.13 4.52
C LEU A 312 -28.42 1.19 4.72
N PRO A 313 -28.26 1.67 5.96
CA PRO A 313 -27.49 2.88 6.23
C PRO A 313 -26.08 2.81 5.67
N ILE A 314 -25.68 3.85 4.92
CA ILE A 314 -24.33 3.97 4.32
C ILE A 314 -23.21 3.79 5.36
N THR A 315 -23.42 4.26 6.58
CA THR A 315 -22.46 4.11 7.69
C THR A 315 -22.21 2.64 8.06
N HIS A 316 -23.26 1.81 8.04
CA HIS A 316 -23.15 0.37 8.24
C HIS A 316 -22.46 -0.32 7.05
N ILE A 317 -22.78 0.10 5.82
CA ILE A 317 -22.15 -0.44 4.61
C ILE A 317 -20.65 -0.13 4.60
N LEU A 318 -20.26 1.12 4.91
CA LEU A 318 -18.85 1.55 4.98
C LEU A 318 -18.07 0.80 6.05
N LYS A 319 -18.65 0.67 7.26
CA LYS A 319 -18.05 -0.07 8.37
C LYS A 319 -17.84 -1.55 8.02
N GLN A 320 -18.84 -2.19 7.41
CA GLN A 320 -18.77 -3.62 7.07
C GLN A 320 -17.90 -3.91 5.84
N ALA A 321 -17.86 -3.00 4.86
CA ALA A 321 -16.95 -3.10 3.73
C ALA A 321 -15.51 -2.79 4.15
N GLY A 322 -15.27 -2.05 5.24
CA GLY A 322 -13.94 -1.57 5.62
C GLY A 322 -13.48 -0.44 4.71
N TRP A 323 -14.36 0.51 4.43
CA TRP A 323 -14.08 1.74 3.68
C TRP A 323 -14.10 2.94 4.61
N SER A 324 -13.15 3.86 4.41
CA SER A 324 -13.00 5.09 5.19
C SER A 324 -13.74 6.30 4.59
N ASN A 325 -14.32 6.18 3.39
CA ASN A 325 -15.02 7.30 2.74
C ASN A 325 -16.14 6.83 1.78
N GLU A 326 -17.26 7.56 1.78
CA GLU A 326 -18.43 7.42 0.91
C GLU A 326 -18.13 7.69 -0.58
N LYS A 327 -17.04 8.40 -0.92
CA LYS A 327 -16.65 8.61 -2.33
C LYS A 327 -16.36 7.32 -3.12
N THR A 328 -16.22 6.18 -2.42
CA THR A 328 -16.08 4.85 -3.06
C THR A 328 -17.45 4.25 -3.43
N PHE A 329 -18.53 4.84 -2.93
CA PHE A 329 -19.93 4.40 -3.06
C PHE A 329 -20.67 5.19 -4.14
N ARG A 330 -20.41 6.50 -4.25
CA ARG A 330 -21.00 7.36 -5.28
C ARG A 330 -20.11 7.39 -6.53
N THR A 331 -20.34 6.44 -7.44
CA THR A 331 -19.90 6.51 -8.83
C THR A 331 -20.98 5.94 -9.72
#